data_AF-A0A3A4ABW3-F1
#
_entry.id   AF-A0A3A4ABW3-F1
#
_cell.length_a   1.000
_cell.length_b   1.000
_cell.length_c   1.000
_cell.angle_alpha   90.00
_cell.angle_beta   90.00
_cell.angle_gamma   90.00
#
_symmetry.space_group_name_H-M   'P 1'
#
loop_
_entity.id
_entity.type
_entity.pdbx_description
1 polymer ?
#
loop_
_entity_poly.entity_id
_entity_poly.type
_entity_poly.pdbx_seq_one_letter_code
_entity_poly.pdbx_strand_id
1 'polypeptide(L)'
;MRRPLLGLAAALALAIPLTGCSADDAQAKWIEEVKAAGFIATNGYEDMFEKAKNLCASPSPEGITAMAQLALLSAESSKNMEKLGIKPEDAAKRYGEATWKYACGK
;
A
#
# COMPACT_ATOMS: atom_id res chain seq x y z
N MET A 1 47.23 23.67 25.08
CA MET A 1 46.92 22.40 25.76
C MET A 1 46.14 22.68 27.04
N ARG A 2 44.93 22.12 27.18
CA ARG A 2 44.32 21.59 28.42
C ARG A 2 42.84 21.28 28.17
N ARG A 3 42.53 19.98 28.07
CA ARG A 3 41.22 19.36 28.34
C ARG A 3 41.17 19.00 29.84
N PRO A 4 39.97 18.97 30.45
CA PRO A 4 39.30 17.68 30.74
C PRO A 4 37.78 17.78 30.45
N LEU A 5 37.14 16.82 29.78
CA LEU A 5 36.62 15.51 30.20
C LEU A 5 35.49 15.53 31.25
N LEU A 6 34.37 14.93 30.81
CA LEU A 6 33.25 14.30 31.54
C LEU A 6 32.03 15.17 31.89
N GLY A 7 30.93 14.82 31.24
CA GLY A 7 29.57 15.22 31.60
C GLY A 7 28.53 14.46 30.78
N LEU A 8 28.14 13.30 31.31
CA LEU A 8 26.83 12.62 31.20
C LEU A 8 26.19 12.43 29.81
N ALA A 9 26.09 11.21 29.29
CA ALA A 9 25.07 10.20 29.61
C ALA A 9 23.78 10.33 28.78
N ALA A 10 23.49 9.22 28.09
CA ALA A 10 22.17 8.66 27.78
C ALA A 10 21.14 9.48 26.99
N ALA A 11 20.92 9.06 25.74
CA ALA A 11 19.60 8.73 25.18
C ALA A 11 19.84 7.91 23.89
N LEU A 12 20.23 6.64 23.96
CA LEU A 12 19.30 5.50 23.95
C LEU A 12 17.83 5.85 23.66
N ALA A 13 17.33 5.20 22.61
CA ALA A 13 15.93 4.99 22.27
C ALA A 13 15.15 6.18 21.68
N LEU A 14 15.13 6.23 20.35
CA LEU A 14 13.88 6.09 19.61
C LEU A 14 14.10 5.17 18.38
N ALA A 15 14.61 3.95 18.64
CA ALA A 15 14.08 2.84 17.86
C ALA A 15 12.65 2.71 18.37
N ILE A 16 11.71 3.40 17.72
CA ILE A 16 10.29 3.17 17.92
C ILE A 16 10.11 1.74 17.40
N PRO A 17 9.91 0.71 18.25
CA PRO A 17 9.26 -0.46 17.72
C PRO A 17 7.89 0.08 17.33
N LEU A 18 7.57 0.12 16.03
CA LEU A 18 6.19 0.25 15.60
C LEU A 18 5.47 -0.94 16.24
N THR A 19 4.91 -0.68 17.41
CA THR A 19 4.14 -1.60 18.21
C THR A 19 2.95 -2.02 17.37
N GLY A 20 3.05 -3.20 16.76
CA GLY A 20 1.94 -4.09 16.45
C GLY A 20 0.71 -3.49 15.76
N CYS A 21 0.86 -2.83 14.61
CA CYS A 21 -0.22 -2.89 13.62
C CYS A 21 -0.12 -4.29 13.00
N SER A 22 -0.85 -5.25 13.56
CA SER A 22 -0.94 -6.61 13.04
C SER A 22 -1.14 -6.56 11.53
N ALA A 23 -0.51 -7.47 10.79
CA ALA A 23 -0.69 -7.57 9.34
C ALA A 23 -2.19 -7.53 8.93
N ASP A 24 -3.06 -8.02 9.84
CA ASP A 24 -4.51 -7.96 9.77
C ASP A 24 -5.09 -6.54 9.64
N ASP A 25 -4.56 -5.54 10.34
CA ASP A 25 -5.03 -4.14 10.25
C ASP A 25 -4.65 -3.50 8.91
N ALA A 26 -3.43 -3.77 8.45
CA ALA A 26 -2.95 -3.29 7.16
C ALA A 26 -3.75 -3.91 6.01
N GLN A 27 -4.02 -5.21 6.08
CA GLN A 27 -4.89 -5.91 5.14
C GLN A 27 -6.30 -5.33 5.16
N ALA A 28 -6.93 -5.17 6.33
CA ALA A 28 -8.28 -4.61 6.43
C ALA A 28 -8.38 -3.20 5.81
N LYS A 29 -7.40 -2.34 6.11
CA LYS A 29 -7.32 -0.97 5.55
C LYS A 29 -7.10 -0.97 4.05
N TRP A 30 -6.25 -1.86 3.55
CA TRP A 30 -6.06 -2.02 2.11
C TRP A 30 -7.35 -2.46 1.41
N ILE A 31 -8.05 -3.46 1.98
CA ILE A 31 -9.30 -3.98 1.42
C ILE A 31 -10.38 -2.90 1.35
N GLU A 32 -10.49 -2.07 2.39
CA GLU A 32 -11.42 -0.93 2.45
C GLU A 32 -11.19 0.03 1.27
N GLU A 33 -9.95 0.46 1.06
CA GLU A 33 -9.57 1.41 -0.01
C GLU A 33 -9.76 0.81 -1.41
N VAL A 34 -9.38 -0.45 -1.59
CA VAL A 34 -9.48 -1.14 -2.88
C VAL A 34 -10.93 -1.39 -3.28
N LYS A 35 -11.80 -1.71 -2.31
CA LYS A 35 -13.26 -1.76 -2.52
C LYS A 35 -13.82 -0.39 -2.89
N ALA A 36 -13.43 0.67 -2.16
CA ALA A 36 -13.85 2.03 -2.44
C ALA A 36 -13.37 2.55 -3.81
N ALA A 37 -12.26 2.00 -4.33
CA ALA A 37 -11.75 2.24 -5.68
C ALA A 37 -12.46 1.43 -6.77
N GLY A 38 -13.40 0.54 -6.41
CA GLY A 38 -14.22 -0.23 -7.36
C GLY A 38 -13.59 -1.53 -7.85
N PHE A 39 -12.51 -2.01 -7.23
CA PHE A 39 -11.93 -3.30 -7.57
C PHE A 39 -12.76 -4.45 -6.98
N ILE A 40 -12.95 -5.47 -7.80
CA ILE A 40 -13.69 -6.69 -7.44
C ILE A 40 -12.68 -7.84 -7.42
N ALA A 41 -12.53 -8.49 -6.28
CA ALA A 41 -11.63 -9.63 -6.13
C ALA A 41 -12.31 -10.93 -6.57
N THR A 42 -11.72 -11.65 -7.53
CA THR A 42 -12.27 -12.93 -8.04
C THR A 42 -12.15 -14.07 -7.04
N ASN A 43 -11.04 -14.14 -6.29
CA ASN A 43 -10.73 -15.23 -5.35
C ASN A 43 -10.78 -14.80 -3.88
N GLY A 44 -11.40 -13.66 -3.58
CA GLY A 44 -11.37 -13.03 -2.25
C GLY A 44 -10.33 -11.93 -2.14
N TYR A 45 -10.62 -10.95 -1.27
CA TYR A 45 -9.80 -9.75 -1.13
C TYR A 45 -8.48 -10.04 -0.39
N GLU A 46 -8.45 -11.07 0.44
CA GLU A 46 -7.28 -11.53 1.16
C GLU A 46 -6.22 -12.10 0.21
N ASP A 47 -6.63 -12.95 -0.75
CA ASP A 47 -5.75 -13.45 -1.82
C ASP A 47 -5.24 -12.30 -2.71
N MET A 48 -6.11 -11.33 -3.00
CA MET A 48 -5.72 -10.14 -3.77
C MET A 48 -4.67 -9.30 -3.01
N PHE A 49 -4.80 -9.14 -1.70
CA PHE A 49 -3.82 -8.45 -0.86
C PHE A 49 -2.48 -9.18 -0.85
N GLU A 50 -2.47 -10.51 -0.70
CA GLU A 50 -1.24 -11.30 -0.75
C GLU A 50 -0.52 -11.18 -2.11
N LYS A 51 -1.28 -11.10 -3.21
CA LYS A 51 -0.72 -10.81 -4.54
C LYS A 51 -0.20 -9.38 -4.65
N ALA A 52 -0.86 -8.41 -4.02
CA ALA A 52 -0.44 -7.01 -4.03
C ALA A 52 0.93 -6.81 -3.36
N LYS A 53 1.28 -7.61 -2.35
CA LYS A 53 2.62 -7.61 -1.71
C LYS A 53 3.74 -7.92 -2.69
N ASN A 54 3.48 -8.68 -3.76
CA ASN A 54 4.48 -8.94 -4.81
C ASN A 54 4.85 -7.67 -5.60
N LEU A 55 3.99 -6.65 -5.58
CA LEU A 55 4.24 -5.36 -6.24
C LEU A 55 5.20 -4.48 -5.42
N CYS A 56 5.51 -4.84 -4.17
CA CYS A 56 6.40 -4.08 -3.30
C CYS A 56 7.88 -4.12 -3.73
N ALA A 57 8.24 -4.99 -4.68
CA ALA A 57 9.51 -4.93 -5.39
C ALA A 57 9.63 -3.71 -6.32
N SER A 58 8.50 -3.06 -6.66
CA SER A 58 8.50 -1.80 -7.39
C SER A 58 9.26 -0.71 -6.62
N PRO A 59 10.08 0.12 -7.29
CA PRO A 59 10.83 1.18 -6.63
C PRO A 59 9.95 2.34 -6.16
N SER A 60 8.73 2.46 -6.68
CA SER A 60 7.84 3.59 -6.39
C SER A 60 6.34 3.23 -6.48
N PRO A 61 5.44 4.02 -5.85
CA PRO A 61 3.99 3.84 -5.96
C PRO A 61 3.45 4.06 -7.38
N GLU A 62 4.11 4.89 -8.19
CA GLU A 62 3.73 5.13 -9.59
C GLU A 62 3.89 3.86 -10.44
N GLY A 63 4.93 3.06 -10.20
CA GLY A 63 5.11 1.77 -10.87
C GLY A 63 3.99 0.78 -10.56
N ILE A 64 3.51 0.77 -9.30
CA ILE A 64 2.36 -0.05 -8.88
C ILE A 64 1.08 0.46 -9.55
N THR A 65 0.90 1.78 -9.58
CA THR A 65 -0.24 2.44 -10.25
C THR A 65 -0.30 2.10 -11.73
N ALA A 66 0.82 2.16 -12.45
CA ALA A 66 0.89 1.82 -13.87
C ALA A 66 0.51 0.35 -14.12
N MET A 67 0.99 -0.58 -13.29
CA MET A 67 0.61 -2.00 -13.37
C MET A 67 -0.88 -2.21 -13.08
N ALA A 68 -1.43 -1.52 -12.07
CA ALA A 68 -2.85 -1.58 -11.75
C ALA A 68 -3.71 -1.05 -12.90
N GLN A 69 -3.29 0.05 -13.53
CA GLN A 69 -3.97 0.61 -14.70
C GLN A 69 -4.01 -0.40 -15.85
N LEU A 70 -2.88 -1.07 -16.16
CA LEU A 70 -2.83 -2.12 -17.19
C LEU A 70 -3.81 -3.26 -16.89
N ALA A 71 -3.96 -3.67 -15.63
CA ALA A 71 -4.92 -4.69 -15.23
C ALA A 71 -6.38 -4.25 -15.40
N LEU A 72 -6.66 -2.95 -15.22
CA LEU A 72 -8.00 -2.37 -15.36
C LEU A 72 -8.42 -2.15 -16.82
N LEU A 73 -7.47 -2.09 -17.75
CA LEU A 73 -7.73 -1.98 -19.19
C LEU A 73 -8.29 -3.28 -19.81
N SER A 74 -8.44 -4.36 -19.03
CA SER A 74 -9.20 -5.53 -19.49
C SER A 74 -10.67 -5.15 -19.76
N ALA A 75 -11.27 -5.76 -20.79
CA ALA A 75 -12.63 -5.41 -21.22
C ALA A 75 -13.69 -5.62 -20.14
N GLU A 76 -13.46 -6.52 -19.18
CA GLU A 76 -14.37 -6.79 -18.07
C GLU A 76 -14.24 -5.73 -16.96
N SER A 77 -13.02 -5.41 -16.53
CA SER A 77 -12.76 -4.37 -15.53
C SER A 77 -13.21 -2.99 -16.02
N SER A 78 -12.92 -2.66 -17.29
CA SER A 78 -13.34 -1.39 -17.89
C SER A 78 -14.86 -1.24 -17.92
N LYS A 79 -15.61 -2.29 -18.29
CA LYS A 79 -17.09 -2.27 -18.27
C LYS A 79 -17.67 -2.13 -16.87
N ASN A 80 -17.04 -2.75 -15.86
CA ASN A 80 -17.49 -2.63 -14.48
C ASN A 80 -17.23 -1.22 -13.93
N MET A 81 -16.07 -0.62 -14.26
CA MET A 81 -15.77 0.76 -13.85
C MET A 81 -16.69 1.78 -14.51
N GLU A 82 -17.02 1.60 -15.79
CA GLU A 82 -18.00 2.43 -16.49
C GLU A 82 -19.37 2.42 -15.79
N LYS A 83 -19.88 1.23 -15.42
CA LYS A 83 -21.14 1.10 -14.67
C LYS A 83 -21.13 1.80 -13.31
N LEU A 84 -19.96 1.89 -12.68
CA LEU A 84 -19.78 2.53 -11.38
C LEU A 84 -19.45 4.03 -11.50
N GLY A 85 -19.26 4.56 -12.71
CA GLY A 85 -18.85 5.95 -12.94
C GLY A 85 -17.42 6.26 -12.46
N ILE A 86 -16.57 5.24 -12.35
CA ILE A 86 -15.20 5.36 -11.85
C ILE A 86 -14.24 5.43 -13.04
N LYS A 87 -13.31 6.39 -13.02
CA LYS A 87 -12.24 6.46 -14.02
C LYS A 87 -11.15 5.42 -13.72
N PRO A 88 -10.71 4.62 -14.69
CA PRO A 88 -9.65 3.63 -14.48
C PRO A 88 -8.36 4.22 -13.91
N GLU A 89 -8.01 5.44 -14.29
CA GLU A 89 -6.82 6.14 -13.79
C GLU A 89 -6.92 6.44 -12.29
N ASP A 90 -8.10 6.91 -11.84
CA ASP A 90 -8.34 7.25 -10.44
C ASP A 90 -8.37 5.99 -9.57
N ALA A 91 -8.97 4.92 -10.08
CA ALA A 91 -8.97 3.62 -9.41
C ALA A 91 -7.56 3.03 -9.31
N ALA A 92 -6.81 3.02 -10.41
CA ALA A 92 -5.42 2.54 -10.43
C ALA A 92 -4.54 3.30 -9.43
N LYS A 93 -4.70 4.63 -9.37
CA LYS A 93 -3.97 5.48 -8.43
C LYS A 93 -4.29 5.11 -6.98
N ARG A 94 -5.57 5.02 -6.61
CA ARG A 94 -5.97 4.62 -5.26
C ARG A 94 -5.46 3.23 -4.89
N TYR A 95 -5.51 2.29 -5.82
CA TYR A 95 -4.94 0.95 -5.63
C TYR A 95 -3.43 1.00 -5.39
N GLY A 96 -2.70 1.76 -6.19
CA GLY A 96 -1.25 1.93 -6.06
C GLY A 96 -0.87 2.55 -4.71
N GLU A 97 -1.55 3.63 -4.31
CA GLU A 97 -1.36 4.32 -3.04
C GLU A 97 -1.69 3.40 -1.85
N ALA A 98 -2.82 2.71 -1.87
CA ALA A 98 -3.21 1.77 -0.82
C ALA A 98 -2.20 0.62 -0.71
N THR A 99 -1.77 0.06 -1.84
CA THR A 99 -0.77 -1.02 -1.87
C THR A 99 0.56 -0.55 -1.30
N TRP A 100 1.05 0.62 -1.72
CA TRP A 100 2.29 1.18 -1.20
C TRP A 100 2.24 1.38 0.32
N LYS A 101 1.16 1.99 0.79
CA LYS A 101 0.99 2.33 2.20
C LYS A 101 0.78 1.11 3.10
N TYR A 102 -0.10 0.20 2.70
CA TYR A 102 -0.58 -0.87 3.58
C TYR A 102 0.01 -2.24 3.25
N ALA A 103 0.16 -2.61 1.97
CA ALA A 103 0.77 -3.89 1.61
C ALA A 103 2.30 -3.84 1.70
N CYS A 104 2.91 -2.71 1.31
CA CYS A 104 4.37 -2.53 1.34
C CYS A 104 4.89 -1.85 2.61
N GLY A 105 4.01 -1.16 3.36
CA GLY A 105 4.37 -0.47 4.60
C GLY A 105 5.28 0.74 4.39
N LYS A 106 5.12 1.47 3.28
CA LYS A 106 5.98 2.59 2.87
C LYS A 106 5.27 3.94 2.75
#